data_AF-A0A4Z0BBL6-F1
#
_entry.id   AF-A0A4Z0BBL6-F1
#
_cell.length_a   1.000
_cell.length_b   1.000
_cell.length_c   1.000
_cell.angle_alpha   90.00
_cell.angle_beta   90.00
_cell.angle_gamma   90.00
#
_symmetry.space_group_name_H-M   'P 1'
#
loop_
_entity.id
_entity.type
_entity.pdbx_description
1 polymer ?
#
loop_
_entity_poly.entity_id
_entity_poly.type
_entity_poly.pdbx_seq_one_letter_code
_entity_poly.pdbx_strand_id
1 'polypeptide(L)'
;MADHDASVWSRLLMAVAWPAFLAACLLELVVFALVDPLELSWAGGPLGWSRQAVYTAAFFAFWTVCALSSGVALWLARGSVLRPLATAE
;
A
#
# COMPACT_ATOMS: atom_id res chain seq x y z
N MET A 1 7.16 23.18 -18.41
CA MET A 1 7.05 23.22 -16.94
C MET A 1 6.15 22.09 -16.44
N ALA A 2 4.89 21.97 -16.90
CA ALA A 2 3.95 20.92 -16.48
C ALA A 2 4.35 19.47 -16.87
N ASP A 3 5.14 19.32 -17.93
CA ASP A 3 5.67 18.06 -18.45
C ASP A 3 6.72 17.42 -17.52
N HIS A 4 7.55 18.24 -16.88
CA HIS A 4 8.55 17.77 -15.92
C HIS A 4 7.89 17.21 -14.66
N ASP A 5 6.87 17.89 -14.16
CA ASP A 5 6.13 17.50 -12.95
C ASP A 5 5.43 16.15 -13.15
N ALA A 6 4.78 15.94 -14.30
CA ALA A 6 4.13 14.67 -14.63
C ALA A 6 5.12 13.48 -14.61
N SER A 7 6.37 13.70 -15.07
CA SER A 7 7.41 12.67 -15.05
C SER A 7 7.87 12.32 -13.63
N VAL A 8 8.01 13.34 -12.76
CA VAL A 8 8.44 13.16 -11.37
C VAL A 8 7.35 12.44 -10.58
N TRP A 9 6.09 12.86 -10.72
CA TRP A 9 4.96 12.18 -10.09
C TRP A 9 4.83 10.73 -10.55
N SER A 10 5.03 10.44 -11.83
CA SER A 10 5.01 9.06 -12.34
C SER A 10 6.10 8.19 -11.69
N ARG A 11 7.33 8.71 -11.56
CA ARG A 11 8.43 7.97 -10.91
C ARG A 11 8.17 7.73 -9.43
N LEU A 12 7.58 8.70 -8.73
CA LEU A 12 7.22 8.55 -7.32
C LEU A 12 6.10 7.53 -7.12
N LEU A 13 5.07 7.56 -7.97
CA LEU A 13 4.00 6.57 -7.94
C LEU A 13 4.55 5.16 -8.16
N MET A 14 5.43 4.95 -9.13
CA MET A 14 6.05 3.64 -9.37
C MET A 14 6.99 3.22 -8.23
N ALA A 15 7.74 4.16 -7.65
CA ALA A 15 8.62 3.89 -6.51
C ALA A 15 7.86 3.47 -5.25
N VAL A 16 6.60 3.88 -5.10
CA VAL A 16 5.73 3.49 -3.98
C VAL A 16 4.88 2.26 -4.30
N ALA A 17 4.23 2.24 -5.47
CA ALA A 17 3.29 1.21 -5.85
C ALA A 17 3.97 -0.17 -6.00
N TRP A 18 5.21 -0.21 -6.49
CA TRP A 18 5.93 -1.45 -6.74
C TRP A 18 6.35 -2.18 -5.44
N PRO A 19 7.03 -1.53 -4.46
CA PRO A 19 7.29 -2.17 -3.17
C PRO A 19 6.02 -2.48 -2.39
N ALA A 20 5.00 -1.60 -2.46
CA ALA A 20 3.72 -1.83 -1.80
C ALA A 20 3.01 -3.08 -2.34
N PHE A 21 3.11 -3.34 -3.65
CA PHE A 21 2.56 -4.54 -4.29
C PHE A 21 3.21 -5.81 -3.72
N LEU A 22 4.56 -5.84 -3.64
CA LEU A 22 5.30 -6.98 -3.07
C LEU A 22 4.97 -7.19 -1.58
N ALA A 23 4.88 -6.10 -0.81
CA ALA A 23 4.48 -6.16 0.59
C ALA A 23 3.06 -6.70 0.76
N ALA A 24 2.12 -6.30 -0.11
CA ALA A 24 0.76 -6.80 -0.10
C ALA A 24 0.67 -8.29 -0.43
N CYS A 25 1.42 -8.78 -1.44
CA CYS A 25 1.51 -10.21 -1.72
C CYS A 25 2.03 -10.99 -0.50
N LEU A 26 3.05 -10.47 0.19
CA LEU A 26 3.58 -11.12 1.38
C LEU A 26 2.56 -11.14 2.53
N LEU A 27 1.89 -10.02 2.77
CA LEU A 27 0.83 -9.90 3.78
C LEU A 27 -0.32 -10.84 3.49
N GLU A 28 -0.77 -10.94 2.25
CA GLU A 28 -1.82 -11.87 1.83
C GLU A 28 -1.44 -13.32 2.14
N LEU A 29 -0.22 -13.73 1.77
CA LEU A 29 0.28 -15.08 2.06
C LEU A 29 0.36 -15.35 3.57
N VAL A 30 0.86 -14.40 4.36
CA VAL A 30 0.98 -14.55 5.82
C VAL A 30 -0.39 -14.58 6.50
N VAL A 31 -1.27 -13.64 6.17
CA VAL A 31 -2.59 -13.54 6.80
C VAL A 31 -3.42 -14.77 6.49
N PHE A 32 -3.46 -15.23 5.24
CA PHE A 32 -4.25 -16.41 4.89
C PHE A 32 -3.58 -17.74 5.19
N ALA A 33 -2.28 -17.77 5.47
CA ALA A 33 -1.66 -18.92 6.11
C ALA A 33 -2.10 -19.07 7.58
N LEU A 34 -2.44 -17.97 8.25
CA LEU A 34 -2.85 -17.94 9.65
C LEU A 34 -4.38 -17.91 9.84
N VAL A 35 -5.11 -17.38 8.86
CA VAL A 35 -6.56 -17.17 8.90
C VAL A 35 -7.19 -17.94 7.74
N ASP A 36 -8.04 -18.92 8.02
CA ASP A 36 -8.75 -19.66 6.97
C ASP A 36 -9.81 -18.74 6.32
N PRO A 37 -9.74 -18.48 5.00
CA PRO A 37 -10.75 -17.71 4.29
C PRO A 37 -12.14 -18.35 4.30
N LEU A 38 -12.28 -19.66 4.59
CA LEU A 38 -13.58 -20.31 4.75
C LEU A 38 -14.26 -20.01 6.09
N GLU A 39 -13.48 -19.68 7.12
CA GLU A 39 -13.99 -19.35 8.45
C GLU A 39 -14.44 -17.88 8.54
N LEU A 40 -14.16 -17.06 7.52
CA LEU A 40 -14.70 -15.70 7.39
C LEU A 40 -16.22 -15.74 7.18
N SER A 41 -16.94 -15.64 8.29
CA SER A 41 -18.39 -15.43 8.35
C SER A 41 -18.68 -13.96 8.64
N TRP A 42 -19.52 -13.33 7.83
CA TRP A 42 -19.87 -11.91 7.99
C TRP A 42 -21.34 -11.80 8.36
N ALA A 43 -21.61 -11.04 9.43
CA ALA A 43 -22.96 -10.79 9.94
C ALA A 43 -23.78 -12.07 10.23
N GLY A 44 -23.14 -13.13 10.74
CA GLY A 44 -23.83 -14.34 11.22
C GLY A 44 -24.17 -15.38 10.15
N GLY A 45 -23.65 -15.24 8.92
CA GLY A 45 -23.78 -16.24 7.86
C GLY A 45 -22.52 -16.40 7.03
N PRO A 46 -22.41 -17.49 6.24
CA PRO A 46 -21.31 -17.66 5.29
C PRO A 46 -21.33 -16.50 4.28
N LEU A 47 -20.17 -15.89 4.03
CA LEU A 47 -20.01 -14.70 3.17
C LEU A 47 -20.63 -14.84 1.77
N GLY A 48 -20.86 -16.07 1.31
CA GLY A 48 -21.31 -16.39 -0.06
C GLY A 48 -20.29 -16.06 -1.14
N TRP A 49 -19.14 -15.46 -0.77
CA TRP A 49 -18.06 -15.12 -1.67
C TRP A 49 -17.21 -16.35 -1.96
N SER A 50 -16.76 -16.47 -3.22
CA SER A 50 -15.77 -17.47 -3.55
C SER A 50 -14.44 -17.14 -2.85
N ARG A 51 -13.64 -18.17 -2.54
CA ARG A 51 -12.27 -17.99 -2.03
C ARG A 51 -11.48 -16.95 -2.83
N GLN A 52 -11.62 -17.01 -4.15
CA GLN A 52 -10.93 -16.10 -5.06
C GLN A 52 -11.35 -14.64 -4.90
N ALA A 53 -12.63 -14.37 -4.62
CA ALA A 53 -13.11 -13.01 -4.35
C ALA A 53 -12.50 -12.46 -3.05
N VAL A 54 -12.40 -13.29 -2.02
CA VAL A 54 -11.78 -12.91 -0.73
C VAL A 54 -10.29 -12.60 -0.91
N TYR A 55 -9.54 -13.47 -1.59
CA TYR A 55 -8.12 -13.25 -1.89
C TYR A 55 -7.90 -11.94 -2.64
N THR A 56 -8.64 -11.73 -3.72
CA THR A 56 -8.51 -10.52 -4.56
C THR A 56 -8.84 -9.26 -3.74
N ALA A 57 -9.92 -9.28 -2.96
CA ALA A 57 -10.31 -8.14 -2.14
C ALA A 57 -9.25 -7.81 -1.07
N ALA A 58 -8.72 -8.83 -0.39
CA ALA A 58 -7.68 -8.66 0.61
C ALA A 58 -6.38 -8.15 0.01
N PHE A 59 -5.97 -8.67 -1.16
CA PHE A 59 -4.82 -8.18 -1.91
C PHE A 59 -4.93 -6.67 -2.17
N PHE A 60 -6.05 -6.21 -2.74
CA PHE A 60 -6.26 -4.78 -3.02
C PHE A 60 -6.31 -3.93 -1.75
N ALA A 61 -6.91 -4.44 -0.68
CA ALA A 61 -6.93 -3.76 0.61
C ALA A 61 -5.52 -3.58 1.18
N PHE A 62 -4.73 -4.65 1.25
CA PHE A 62 -3.35 -4.59 1.74
C PHE A 62 -2.48 -3.70 0.85
N TRP A 63 -2.61 -3.80 -0.47
CA TRP A 63 -1.87 -2.97 -1.41
C TRP A 63 -2.16 -1.48 -1.21
N THR A 64 -3.44 -1.12 -1.03
CA THR A 64 -3.86 0.26 -0.77
C THR A 64 -3.29 0.77 0.55
N VAL A 65 -3.36 -0.02 1.62
CA VAL A 65 -2.81 0.38 2.93
C VAL A 65 -1.29 0.57 2.86
N CYS A 66 -0.56 -0.35 2.22
CA CYS A 66 0.89 -0.24 2.06
C CYS A 66 1.28 0.97 1.21
N ALA A 67 0.55 1.24 0.13
CA ALA A 67 0.78 2.40 -0.73
C ALA A 67 0.50 3.72 0.01
N LEU A 68 -0.59 3.79 0.77
CA LEU A 68 -0.92 4.96 1.59
C LEU A 68 0.12 5.21 2.68
N SER A 69 0.54 4.17 3.40
CA SER A 69 1.60 4.26 4.43
C SER A 69 2.90 4.82 3.85
N SER A 70 3.33 4.29 2.70
CA SER A 70 4.52 4.73 2.00
C SER A 70 4.39 6.15 1.43
N GLY A 71 3.20 6.52 0.95
CA GLY A 71 2.88 7.88 0.51
C GLY A 71 2.95 8.90 1.64
N VAL A 72 2.43 8.56 2.83
CA VAL A 72 2.55 9.39 4.04
C VAL A 72 4.01 9.48 4.48
N ALA A 73 4.76 8.38 4.50
CA ALA A 73 6.18 8.38 4.83
C ALA A 73 6.99 9.30 3.89
N LEU A 74 6.71 9.26 2.58
CA LEU A 74 7.32 10.14 1.60
C LEU A 74 6.91 11.61 1.81
N TRP A 75 5.64 11.88 2.12
CA TRP A 75 5.15 13.22 2.42
C TRP A 75 5.85 13.83 3.64
N LEU A 76 6.02 13.04 4.71
CA LEU A 76 6.76 13.44 5.91
C LEU A 76 8.25 13.67 5.61
N ALA A 77 8.87 12.77 4.83
CA ALA A 77 10.29 12.88 4.45
C ALA A 77 10.58 14.13 3.60
N ARG A 78 9.64 14.56 2.76
CA ARG A 78 9.77 15.81 1.97
C ARG A 78 9.81 17.05 2.86
N GLY A 79 9.13 17.04 4.02
CA GLY A 79 9.11 18.16 4.97
C GLY A 79 10.32 18.22 5.91
N SER A 80 10.98 17.09 6.18
CA SER A 80 12.04 17.00 7.19
C SER A 80 13.47 17.12 6.63
N VAL A 81 13.70 16.73 5.37
CA VAL A 81 15.06 16.60 4.81
C VAL A 81 15.66 17.90 4.27
N LEU A 82 14.87 18.95 4.01
CA LEU A 82 15.36 20.23 3.44
C LEU A 82 15.69 21.32 4.48
N ARG A 83 15.58 21.03 5.78
CA ARG A 83 15.83 22.00 6.88
C ARG A 83 17.17 21.87 7.64
N PRO A 84 18.30 21.41 7.07
CA PRO A 84 19.61 21.64 7.73
C PRO A 84 20.58 22.61 7.04
N LEU A 85 20.30 23.13 5.84
CA LEU A 85 21.31 23.94 5.10
C LEU A 85 21.02 25.44 5.06
N ALA A 86 19.91 25.90 5.64
CA ALA A 86 19.61 27.33 5.80
C ALA A 86 20.08 27.90 7.15
N THR A 87 20.61 27.04 8.04
CA THR A 87 21.19 27.41 9.35
C THR A 87 22.69 27.17 9.42
N ALA A 88 23.33 26.87 8.29
CA ALA A 88 24.78 26.96 8.16
C ALA A 88 25.07 28.31 7.51
N GLU A 89 25.23 29.30 8.40
CA GLU A 89 25.84 30.64 8.25
C GLU A 89 26.55 30.92 6.92
#